data_AF-A0A1I5TLQ8-F1
#
_entry.id   AF-A0A1I5TLQ8-F1
#
_cell.length_a   1.000
_cell.length_b   1.000
_cell.length_c   1.000
_cell.angle_alpha   90.00
_cell.angle_beta   90.00
_cell.angle_gamma   90.00
#
_symmetry.space_group_name_H-M   'P 1'
#
loop_
_entity.id
_entity.type
_entity.pdbx_description
1 polymer ?
#
loop_
_entity_poly.entity_id
_entity_poly.type
_entity_poly.pdbx_seq_one_letter_code
_entity_poly.pdbx_strand_id
1 'polypeptide(L)'
;MTGRRLPLVLALGLVLVAVVAGAWVWGGERRVRGAAGPIPCPREVVVSFRTDADMFAGAERVAGIVDVESVATETQQQAYERFREIFKDRPDLLEIARPEALPASITVLPTVSADRDGLVAALRAQLPMADEVDALDCFWAPAPPT
;
A
#
# COMPACT_ATOMS: atom_id res chain seq x y z
N MET A 1 3.48 -13.95 -69.76
CA MET A 1 4.24 -13.67 -68.51
C MET A 1 3.23 -13.53 -67.38
N THR A 2 3.34 -14.43 -66.42
CA THR A 2 2.30 -14.89 -65.49
C THR A 2 2.17 -13.96 -64.29
N GLY A 3 0.98 -13.42 -64.07
CA GLY A 3 0.66 -12.57 -62.92
C GLY A 3 0.54 -13.39 -61.64
N ARG A 4 1.45 -13.16 -60.70
CA ARG A 4 1.43 -13.78 -59.36
C ARG A 4 1.35 -12.68 -58.29
N ARG A 5 0.16 -12.08 -58.16
CA ARG A 5 -0.17 -11.21 -57.02
C ARG A 5 -0.67 -12.09 -55.88
N LEU A 6 0.26 -12.68 -55.14
CA LEU A 6 -0.05 -13.34 -53.86
C LEU A 6 -0.51 -12.25 -52.89
N PRO A 7 -1.74 -12.30 -52.33
CA PRO A 7 -2.27 -11.17 -51.57
C PRO A 7 -1.62 -11.10 -50.19
N LEU A 8 -1.06 -9.94 -49.90
CA LEU A 8 -0.43 -9.52 -48.63
C LEU A 8 -1.30 -9.79 -47.37
N VAL A 9 -2.60 -10.02 -47.59
CA VAL A 9 -3.61 -10.35 -46.57
C VAL A 9 -3.37 -11.71 -45.90
N LEU A 10 -2.84 -12.71 -46.62
CA LEU A 10 -2.57 -14.05 -46.06
C LEU A 10 -1.39 -14.05 -45.07
N ALA A 11 -0.40 -13.19 -45.28
CA ALA A 11 0.76 -13.08 -44.38
C ALA A 11 0.39 -12.37 -43.05
N LEU A 12 -0.48 -11.35 -43.11
CA LEU A 12 -0.92 -10.62 -41.91
C LEU A 12 -1.78 -11.48 -40.98
N GLY A 13 -2.64 -12.34 -41.54
CA GLY A 13 -3.52 -13.22 -40.77
C GLY A 13 -2.77 -14.26 -39.93
N LEU A 14 -1.67 -14.82 -40.45
CA LEU A 14 -0.86 -15.83 -39.75
C LEU A 14 -0.08 -15.25 -38.56
N VAL A 15 0.39 -14.00 -38.66
CA VAL A 15 1.11 -13.34 -37.56
C VAL A 15 0.18 -13.04 -36.38
N LEU A 16 -1.06 -12.62 -36.65
CA LEU A 16 -2.05 -12.34 -35.60
C LEU A 16 -2.42 -13.60 -34.79
N VAL A 17 -2.58 -14.75 -35.46
CA VAL A 17 -2.91 -16.01 -34.78
C VAL A 17 -1.75 -16.49 -33.88
N ALA A 18 -0.49 -16.31 -34.31
CA ALA A 18 0.67 -16.68 -33.52
C ALA A 18 0.83 -15.82 -32.24
N VAL A 19 0.53 -14.51 -32.31
CA VAL A 19 0.60 -13.62 -31.14
C VAL A 19 -0.49 -13.94 -30.11
N VAL A 20 -1.72 -14.23 -30.56
CA VAL A 20 -2.82 -14.58 -29.65
C VAL A 20 -2.60 -15.94 -28.98
N ALA A 21 -2.04 -16.92 -29.69
CA ALA A 21 -1.71 -18.23 -29.10
C ALA A 21 -0.54 -18.15 -28.11
N GLY A 22 0.47 -17.29 -28.36
CA GLY A 22 1.61 -17.10 -27.46
C GLY A 22 1.21 -16.46 -26.12
N ALA A 23 0.20 -15.57 -26.13
CA ALA A 23 -0.26 -14.89 -24.92
C ALA A 23 -0.97 -15.83 -23.92
N TRP A 24 -1.65 -16.88 -24.40
CA TRP A 24 -2.35 -17.84 -23.54
C TRP A 24 -1.43 -18.83 -22.83
N VAL A 25 -0.24 -19.11 -23.37
CA VAL A 25 0.70 -20.09 -22.79
C VAL A 25 1.56 -19.51 -21.66
N TRP A 26 1.64 -18.18 -21.53
CA TRP A 26 2.37 -17.50 -20.44
C TRP A 26 1.45 -16.92 -19.35
N GLY A 27 0.17 -17.30 -19.33
CA GLY A 27 -0.73 -17.08 -18.20
C GLY A 27 -0.48 -18.06 -17.07
N GLY A 28 0.77 -18.17 -16.60
CA GLY A 28 1.12 -18.99 -15.44
C GLY A 28 0.38 -18.46 -14.21
N GLU A 29 -0.63 -19.20 -13.76
CA GLU A 29 -1.32 -18.96 -12.49
C GLU A 29 -0.28 -18.93 -11.38
N ARG A 30 0.03 -17.73 -10.88
CA ARG A 30 0.79 -17.55 -9.66
C ARG A 30 -0.06 -18.08 -8.52
N ARG A 31 0.07 -19.38 -8.22
CA ARG A 31 -0.45 -19.97 -6.99
C ARG A 31 0.25 -19.28 -5.84
N VAL A 32 -0.43 -18.32 -5.23
CA VAL A 32 -0.05 -17.77 -3.93
C VAL A 32 -0.16 -18.94 -2.97
N ARG A 33 0.98 -19.57 -2.64
CA ARG A 33 1.03 -20.57 -1.58
C ARG A 33 0.72 -19.82 -0.28
N GLY A 34 -0.46 -20.05 0.27
CA GLY A 34 -0.77 -19.60 1.63
C GLY A 34 0.28 -20.18 2.58
N ALA A 35 1.01 -19.32 3.28
CA ALA A 35 1.91 -19.74 4.32
C ALA A 35 1.06 -20.23 5.51
N ALA A 36 1.15 -21.51 5.85
CA ALA A 36 0.50 -22.12 7.01
C ALA A 36 1.34 -21.88 8.30
N GLY A 37 1.76 -20.63 8.52
CA GLY A 37 2.49 -20.20 9.71
C GLY A 37 1.69 -19.17 10.50
N PRO A 38 2.06 -18.88 11.77
CA PRO A 38 1.53 -17.74 12.50
C PRO A 38 1.67 -16.48 11.65
N ILE A 39 0.60 -15.69 11.53
CA ILE A 39 0.63 -14.44 10.77
C ILE A 39 1.70 -13.55 11.41
N PRO A 40 2.77 -13.18 10.70
CA PRO A 40 3.79 -12.34 11.29
C PRO A 40 3.17 -11.03 11.76
N CYS A 41 3.54 -10.62 12.96
CA CYS A 41 3.10 -9.36 13.54
C CYS A 41 3.39 -8.19 12.59
N PRO A 42 2.39 -7.32 12.31
CA PRO A 42 2.67 -6.08 11.61
C PRO A 42 3.61 -5.24 12.47
N ARG A 43 4.76 -4.91 11.88
CA ARG A 43 5.86 -4.15 12.50
C ARG A 43 5.75 -2.65 12.25
N GLU A 44 4.70 -2.24 11.54
CA GLU A 44 4.50 -0.88 11.09
C GLU A 44 4.12 0.05 12.27
N VAL A 45 4.50 1.30 12.11
CA VAL A 45 4.07 2.43 12.94
C VAL A 45 3.34 3.39 12.04
N VAL A 46 2.11 3.74 12.40
CA VAL A 46 1.29 4.70 11.66
C VAL A 46 1.34 6.03 12.39
N VAL A 47 1.65 7.10 11.67
CA VAL A 47 1.59 8.48 12.20
C VAL A 47 0.50 9.21 11.45
N SER A 48 -0.44 9.79 12.18
CA SER A 48 -1.59 10.51 11.64
C SER A 48 -1.42 12.01 11.78
N PHE A 49 -1.89 12.74 10.77
CA PHE A 49 -1.81 14.18 10.66
C PHE A 49 -3.14 14.76 10.23
N ARG A 50 -3.38 16.00 10.67
CA ARG A 50 -4.56 16.77 10.29
C ARG A 50 -4.61 17.16 8.82
N THR A 51 -3.44 17.43 8.24
CA THR A 51 -3.33 17.97 6.88
C THR A 51 -2.31 17.19 6.06
N ASP A 52 -2.52 17.16 4.75
CA ASP A 52 -1.55 16.58 3.81
C ASP A 52 -0.19 17.29 3.88
N ALA A 53 -0.19 18.61 4.11
CA ALA A 53 1.05 19.40 4.21
C ALA A 53 1.90 18.98 5.42
N ASP A 54 1.28 18.79 6.58
CA ASP A 54 1.96 18.32 7.79
C ASP A 54 2.46 16.87 7.61
N MET A 55 1.66 16.03 6.93
CA MET A 55 2.04 14.67 6.59
C MET A 55 3.28 14.61 5.70
N PHE A 56 3.35 15.42 4.63
CA PHE A 56 4.54 15.48 3.76
C PHE A 56 5.77 15.99 4.51
N ALA A 57 5.60 17.05 5.33
CA ALA A 57 6.69 17.55 6.18
C ALA A 57 7.13 16.51 7.23
N GLY A 58 6.21 15.68 7.73
CA GLY A 58 6.51 14.55 8.60
C GLY A 58 7.29 13.47 7.87
N ALA A 59 6.84 13.06 6.67
CA ALA A 59 7.48 12.04 5.86
C ALA A 59 8.95 12.37 5.54
N GLU A 60 9.23 13.62 5.18
CA GLU A 60 10.60 14.09 4.92
C GLU A 60 11.51 13.99 6.15
N ARG A 61 10.97 14.27 7.35
CA ARG A 61 11.73 14.13 8.60
C ARG A 61 12.02 12.66 8.94
N VAL A 62 11.03 11.78 8.72
CA VAL A 62 11.16 10.36 9.07
C VAL A 62 12.09 9.61 8.13
N ALA A 63 12.14 9.97 6.85
CA ALA A 63 13.00 9.31 5.85
C ALA A 63 14.51 9.35 6.18
N GLY A 64 14.94 10.24 7.10
CA GLY A 64 16.33 10.33 7.55
C GLY A 64 16.70 9.48 8.78
N ILE A 65 15.75 8.74 9.36
CA ILE A 65 15.97 7.97 10.59
C ILE A 65 16.59 6.61 10.25
N VAL A 66 17.68 6.24 10.93
CA VAL A 66 18.44 5.00 10.68
C VAL A 66 17.62 3.71 10.86
N ASP A 67 16.65 3.74 11.77
CA ASP A 67 15.79 2.61 12.10
C ASP A 67 14.55 2.48 11.21
N VAL A 68 14.47 3.26 10.13
CA VAL A 68 13.37 3.25 9.16
C VAL A 68 13.83 2.62 7.85
N GLU A 69 13.11 1.58 7.41
CA GLU A 69 13.34 0.89 6.13
C GLU A 69 12.56 1.56 5.00
N SER A 70 11.29 1.91 5.23
CA SER A 70 10.49 2.64 4.24
C SER A 70 9.41 3.49 4.89
N VAL A 71 8.95 4.50 4.14
CA VAL A 71 7.84 5.39 4.51
C VAL A 71 6.86 5.43 3.35
N ALA A 72 5.61 5.09 3.61
CA ALA A 72 4.50 5.25 2.68
C ALA A 72 3.62 6.41 3.16
N THR A 73 3.11 7.22 2.23
CA THR A 73 2.23 8.34 2.52
C THR A 73 0.82 8.03 2.02
N GLU A 74 -0.19 8.48 2.76
CA GLU A 74 -1.59 8.45 2.36
C GLU A 74 -2.20 9.84 2.62
N THR A 75 -2.64 10.51 1.55
CA THR A 75 -3.33 11.80 1.67
C THR A 75 -4.76 11.60 2.15
N GLN A 76 -5.39 12.68 2.63
CA GLN A 76 -6.81 12.67 3.02
C GLN A 76 -7.72 12.17 1.89
N GLN A 77 -7.43 12.57 0.65
CA GLN A 77 -8.16 12.12 -0.52
C GLN A 77 -7.97 10.62 -0.79
N GLN A 78 -6.75 10.09 -0.67
CA GLN A 78 -6.46 8.66 -0.83
C GLN A 78 -7.13 7.83 0.28
N ALA A 79 -7.07 8.31 1.53
CA ALA A 79 -7.76 7.69 2.66
C ALA A 79 -9.27 7.65 2.41
N TYR A 80 -9.85 8.70 1.84
CA TYR A 80 -11.27 8.74 1.47
C TYR A 80 -11.64 7.75 0.37
N GLU A 81 -10.82 7.63 -0.66
CA GLU A 81 -11.02 6.63 -1.72
C GLU A 81 -10.97 5.21 -1.16
N ARG A 82 -9.99 4.92 -0.31
CA ARG A 82 -9.90 3.64 0.40
C ARG A 82 -11.10 3.40 1.32
N PHE A 83 -11.53 4.42 2.06
CA PHE A 83 -12.72 4.35 2.90
C PHE A 83 -13.97 3.98 2.09
N ARG A 84 -14.16 4.60 0.92
CA ARG A 84 -15.30 4.31 0.04
C ARG A 84 -15.31 2.88 -0.47
N GLU A 85 -14.15 2.32 -0.79
CA GLU A 85 -14.05 0.92 -1.21
C GLU A 85 -14.37 -0.04 -0.07
N ILE A 86 -13.82 0.21 1.13
CA ILE A 86 -14.05 -0.64 2.31
C ILE A 86 -15.53 -0.63 2.72
N PHE A 87 -16.18 0.53 2.66
CA PHE A 87 -17.55 0.74 3.13
C PHE A 87 -18.57 0.85 1.99
N LYS A 88 -18.26 0.31 0.79
CA LYS A 88 -19.16 0.36 -0.37
C LYS A 88 -20.56 -0.23 -0.11
N ASP A 89 -20.62 -1.22 0.77
CA ASP A 89 -21.86 -1.91 1.16
C ASP A 89 -22.57 -1.24 2.37
N ARG A 90 -22.05 -0.09 2.82
CA ARG A 90 -22.52 0.68 3.98
C ARG A 90 -22.78 2.13 3.59
N PRO A 91 -23.87 2.41 2.84
CA PRO A 91 -24.17 3.74 2.33
C PRO A 91 -24.35 4.77 3.46
N ASP A 92 -24.82 4.33 4.63
CA ASP A 92 -24.92 5.13 5.85
C ASP A 92 -23.59 5.78 6.26
N LEU A 93 -22.48 5.06 6.10
CA LEU A 93 -21.15 5.56 6.42
C LEU A 93 -20.59 6.46 5.32
N LEU A 94 -20.96 6.22 4.06
CA LEU A 94 -20.50 7.01 2.92
C LEU A 94 -21.14 8.40 2.88
N GLU A 95 -22.38 8.54 3.34
CA GLU A 95 -23.11 9.82 3.33
C GLU A 95 -22.52 10.86 4.29
N ILE A 96 -21.92 10.40 5.40
CA ILE A 96 -21.35 11.27 6.44
C ILE A 96 -19.85 11.48 6.28
N ALA A 97 -19.17 10.62 5.51
CA ALA A 97 -17.74 10.69 5.33
C ALA A 97 -17.34 11.89 4.46
N ARG A 98 -16.28 12.57 4.87
CA ARG A 98 -15.65 13.67 4.12
C ARG A 98 -14.14 13.43 4.08
N PRO A 99 -13.44 13.78 2.99
CA PRO A 99 -11.99 13.66 2.93
C PRO A 99 -11.30 14.36 4.11
N GLU A 100 -11.73 15.57 4.45
CA GLU A 100 -11.10 16.38 5.50
C GLU A 100 -11.32 15.82 6.92
N ALA A 101 -12.27 14.89 7.08
CA ALA A 101 -12.53 14.19 8.33
C ALA A 101 -11.66 12.94 8.49
N LEU A 102 -10.97 12.51 7.44
CA LEU A 102 -10.02 11.42 7.49
C LEU A 102 -8.60 11.98 7.65
N PRO A 103 -7.77 11.36 8.51
CA PRO A 103 -6.41 11.82 8.71
C PRO A 103 -5.55 11.52 7.47
N ALA A 104 -4.65 12.44 7.15
CA ALA A 104 -3.50 12.09 6.34
C ALA A 104 -2.58 11.21 7.19
N SER A 105 -1.89 10.24 6.60
CA SER A 105 -1.02 9.35 7.38
C SER A 105 0.29 9.03 6.68
N ILE A 106 1.28 8.70 7.49
CA ILE A 106 2.46 7.97 7.04
C ILE A 106 2.49 6.61 7.71
N THR A 107 2.76 5.58 6.92
CA THR A 107 3.08 4.24 7.41
C THR A 107 4.58 4.08 7.37
N VAL A 108 5.18 3.95 8.55
CA VAL A 108 6.61 3.73 8.74
C VAL A 108 6.85 2.24 8.90
N LEU A 109 7.64 1.67 8.00
CA LEU A 109 8.19 0.35 8.16
C LEU A 109 9.57 0.48 8.80
N PRO A 110 9.77 0.03 10.06
CA PRO A 110 11.08 0.10 10.70
C PRO A 110 12.09 -0.84 10.01
N THR A 111 13.32 -0.96 10.52
CA THR A 111 14.24 -2.09 10.18
C THR A 111 14.03 -3.30 11.10
N VAL A 112 14.37 -4.51 10.67
CA VAL A 112 14.07 -5.76 11.42
C VAL A 112 14.59 -5.73 12.87
N SER A 113 15.70 -5.02 13.12
CA SER A 113 16.33 -4.87 14.44
C SER A 113 15.87 -3.65 15.23
N ALA A 114 14.99 -2.80 14.70
CA ALA A 114 14.57 -1.58 15.36
C ALA A 114 13.83 -1.85 16.68
N ASP A 115 14.16 -1.08 17.71
CA ASP A 115 13.32 -0.96 18.92
C ASP A 115 12.07 -0.17 18.57
N ARG A 116 10.94 -0.87 18.47
CA ARG A 116 9.68 -0.29 18.02
C ARG A 116 9.11 0.72 19.01
N ASP A 117 9.18 0.44 20.31
CA ASP A 117 8.66 1.34 21.34
C ASP A 117 9.54 2.59 21.44
N GLY A 118 10.87 2.40 21.34
CA GLY A 118 11.83 3.48 21.20
C GLY A 118 11.57 4.34 19.95
N LEU A 119 11.27 3.73 18.81
CA LEU A 119 10.93 4.43 17.57
C LEU A 119 9.64 5.23 17.73
N VAL A 120 8.58 4.67 18.32
CA VAL A 120 7.33 5.37 18.60
C VAL A 120 7.57 6.60 19.49
N ALA A 121 8.34 6.45 20.57
CA ALA A 121 8.71 7.56 21.44
C ALA A 121 9.52 8.64 20.70
N ALA A 122 10.47 8.24 19.86
CA ALA A 122 11.28 9.14 19.06
C ALA A 122 10.45 9.90 18.01
N LEU A 123 9.49 9.24 17.36
CA LEU A 123 8.58 9.86 16.39
C LEU A 123 7.68 10.89 17.07
N ARG A 124 7.10 10.56 18.24
CA ARG A 124 6.30 11.52 19.03
C ARG A 124 7.09 12.77 19.41
N ALA A 125 8.36 12.60 19.77
CA ALA A 125 9.22 13.72 20.12
C ALA A 125 9.62 14.59 18.91
N GLN A 126 9.86 13.98 17.75
CA GLN A 126 10.33 14.67 16.55
C GLN A 126 9.21 15.27 15.69
N LEU A 127 7.97 14.80 15.85
CA LEU A 127 6.81 15.18 15.06
C LEU A 127 5.72 15.82 15.95
N PRO A 128 5.94 17.01 16.52
CA PRO A 128 4.94 17.68 17.36
C PRO A 128 3.68 18.12 16.59
N MET A 129 3.68 18.05 15.26
CA MET A 129 2.53 18.30 14.39
C MET A 129 1.69 17.04 14.12
N ALA A 130 2.16 15.85 14.51
CA ALA A 130 1.36 14.64 14.42
C ALA A 130 0.22 14.69 15.43
N ASP A 131 -1.00 14.32 15.01
CA ASP A 131 -2.13 14.17 15.92
C ASP A 131 -1.99 12.87 16.73
N GLU A 132 -1.48 11.80 16.09
CA GLU A 132 -1.36 10.47 16.70
C GLU A 132 -0.15 9.69 16.12
N VAL A 133 0.46 8.84 16.95
CA VAL A 133 1.58 7.95 16.58
C VAL A 133 1.30 6.61 17.22
N ASP A 134 0.96 5.62 16.40
CA ASP A 134 0.53 4.30 16.85
C ASP A 134 1.38 3.17 16.27
N ALA A 135 1.71 2.24 17.14
CA ALA A 135 2.21 0.95 16.75
C ALA A 135 1.00 0.05 16.45
N LEU A 136 0.85 -0.44 15.21
CA LEU A 136 -0.15 -1.47 14.90
C LEU A 136 -0.01 -2.70 15.82
N ASP A 137 -0.95 -2.86 16.75
CA ASP A 137 -0.89 -3.98 17.68
C ASP A 137 -1.15 -5.32 17.00
N CYS A 138 -0.44 -6.34 17.47
CA CYS A 138 -0.81 -7.70 17.17
C CYS A 138 -2.00 -8.07 18.04
N PHE A 139 -3.23 -7.86 17.54
CA PHE A 139 -4.44 -8.14 18.32
C PHE A 139 -4.52 -9.61 18.81
N TRP A 140 -3.78 -10.52 18.17
CA TRP A 140 -3.71 -11.94 18.53
C TRP A 140 -2.52 -12.30 19.43
N ALA A 141 -1.55 -11.40 19.64
CA ALA A 141 -0.43 -11.64 20.53
C ALA A 141 -0.87 -11.44 21.99
N PRO A 142 -0.35 -12.25 22.94
CA PRO A 142 -0.59 -12.00 24.35
C PRO A 142 -0.04 -10.61 24.74
N ALA A 143 -0.77 -9.90 25.59
CA ALA A 143 -0.36 -8.57 26.08
C ALA A 143 1.06 -8.63 26.69
N PRO A 144 1.90 -7.59 26.50
CA PRO A 144 3.23 -7.55 27.08
C PRO A 144 3.15 -7.65 28.62
N PRO A 145 4.10 -8.34 29.28
CA PRO A 145 4.15 -8.38 30.74
C PRO A 145 4.42 -6.97 31.28
N THR A 146 3.63 -6.55 32.28
CA THR A 146 3.74 -5.27 33.00
C THR A 146 4.92 -5.24 33.95
#